data_AF-A0A7S2H8J1-F1
#
_entry.id   AF-A0A7S2H8J1-F1
#
_cell.length_a   1.000
_cell.length_b   1.000
_cell.length_c   1.000
_cell.angle_alpha   90.00
_cell.angle_beta   90.00
_cell.angle_gamma   90.00
#
_symmetry.space_group_name_H-M   'P 1'
#
loop_
_entity.id
_entity.type
_entity.pdbx_description
1 polymer ?
#
loop_
_entity_poly.entity_id
_entity_poly.type
_entity_poly.pdbx_seq_one_letter_code
_entity_poly.pdbx_strand_id
1 'polypeptide(L)'
;DMVIPYAASLGSKNKFVIFTFFIIFGLAYLTCKNITPHIFATTFTTKQQREQHNDVDVVSGVSANNSMVNSVETKPFAANLPTVVFDLESRFDRIFLYRVRKAGGTTLQRWLKKVSEKHNLELSTKEGFALTPDDLKDNRTLFITMLRDPIDRAVSSHWFEGRWQRKTPRENRTNSKAQNFSSWMWYNANPKGDKFVWQCSSNCQCKWFGTNITYNPIDQTRMFKFDVDTALDTAVERLKKFHLILRTEQLSDQKYVSVLSHLLDAKDIRIGTANQHRTVHDVIPQTDLETLQKLNRLDKELLRLAFG
;
A
#
# COMPACT_ATOMS: atom_id res chain seq x y z
N ASP A 1 21.72 -17.20 -60.55
CA ASP A 1 20.99 -15.98 -60.16
C ASP A 1 21.68 -15.28 -59.02
N MET A 2 22.23 -14.12 -59.36
CA MET A 2 23.22 -13.34 -58.65
C MET A 2 22.53 -12.03 -58.28
N VAL A 3 22.43 -11.69 -56.98
CA VAL A 3 22.05 -10.33 -56.56
C VAL A 3 23.01 -9.83 -55.49
N ILE A 4 23.49 -8.63 -55.78
CA ILE A 4 24.57 -7.79 -55.24
C ILE A 4 24.28 -7.28 -53.81
N PRO A 5 25.31 -7.06 -52.97
CA PRO A 5 25.19 -6.33 -51.71
C PRO A 5 25.41 -4.81 -51.90
N TYR A 6 24.64 -3.99 -51.19
CA TYR A 6 24.92 -2.55 -51.05
C TYR A 6 25.59 -2.28 -49.70
N ALA A 7 26.91 -2.11 -49.73
CA ALA A 7 27.68 -1.50 -48.65
C ALA A 7 28.00 -0.06 -49.06
N ALA A 8 27.33 0.92 -48.43
CA ALA A 8 27.65 2.32 -48.61
C ALA A 8 28.74 2.75 -47.61
N SER A 9 29.89 3.10 -48.16
CA SER A 9 31.02 3.78 -47.53
C SER A 9 30.59 5.16 -47.02
N LEU A 10 30.70 5.39 -45.70
CA LEU A 10 30.61 6.72 -45.10
C LEU A 10 32.02 7.23 -44.76
N GLY A 11 32.41 8.29 -45.47
CA GLY A 11 33.72 8.92 -45.43
C GLY A 11 34.08 9.55 -44.08
N SER A 12 35.38 9.51 -43.78
CA SER A 12 36.02 9.83 -42.51
C SER A 12 36.12 11.33 -42.15
N LYS A 13 35.21 12.19 -42.62
CA LYS A 13 35.32 13.65 -42.40
C LYS A 13 34.33 14.26 -41.40
N ASN A 14 33.47 13.47 -40.75
CA ASN A 14 32.47 13.97 -39.79
C ASN A 14 32.68 13.55 -38.32
N LYS A 15 33.86 13.04 -37.94
CA LYS A 15 34.12 12.65 -36.54
C LYS A 15 34.45 13.82 -35.60
N PHE A 16 34.78 15.00 -36.12
CA PHE A 16 35.16 16.15 -35.28
C PHE A 16 33.98 17.02 -34.83
N VAL A 17 32.87 17.04 -35.58
CA VAL A 17 31.69 17.84 -35.25
C VAL A 17 30.80 17.15 -34.20
N ILE A 18 30.76 15.82 -34.19
CA ILE A 18 29.95 15.06 -33.22
C ILE A 18 30.55 15.14 -31.80
N PHE A 19 31.88 15.22 -31.66
CA PHE A 19 32.51 15.27 -30.34
C PHE A 19 32.29 16.62 -29.61
N THR A 20 32.12 17.70 -30.36
CA THR A 20 31.89 19.04 -29.77
C THR A 20 30.44 19.21 -29.29
N PHE A 21 29.47 18.53 -29.92
CA PHE A 21 28.06 18.57 -29.51
C PHE A 21 27.79 17.86 -28.16
N PHE A 22 28.56 16.80 -27.84
CA PHE A 22 28.41 16.09 -26.56
C PHE A 22 29.01 16.83 -25.36
N ILE A 23 30.05 17.65 -25.56
CA ILE A 23 30.68 18.41 -24.45
C ILE A 23 29.80 19.60 -24.05
N ILE A 24 29.18 20.28 -25.01
CA ILE A 24 28.31 21.45 -24.73
C ILE A 24 27.00 21.03 -24.05
N PHE A 25 26.39 19.90 -24.44
CA PHE A 25 25.22 19.36 -23.73
C PHE A 25 25.57 18.65 -22.41
N GLY A 26 26.77 18.10 -22.28
CA GLY A 26 27.25 17.50 -21.03
C GLY A 26 27.45 18.52 -19.90
N LEU A 27 27.88 19.75 -20.23
CA LEU A 27 28.07 20.82 -19.25
C LEU A 27 26.76 21.51 -18.85
N ALA A 28 25.77 21.58 -19.75
CA ALA A 28 24.42 22.08 -19.41
C ALA A 28 23.62 21.10 -18.53
N TYR A 29 23.95 19.81 -18.55
CA TYR A 29 23.29 18.81 -17.70
C TYR A 29 23.83 18.79 -16.26
N LEU A 30 25.00 19.39 -15.99
CA LEU A 30 25.60 19.43 -14.66
C LEU A 30 25.19 20.66 -13.81
N THR A 31 24.56 21.68 -14.38
CA THR A 31 24.17 22.90 -13.65
C THR A 31 22.71 22.94 -13.19
N CYS A 32 21.88 21.97 -13.58
CA CYS A 32 20.45 21.92 -13.20
C CYS A 32 20.13 20.96 -12.03
N LYS A 33 21.13 20.35 -11.38
CA LYS A 33 20.95 19.58 -10.14
C LYS A 33 21.39 20.39 -8.92
N ASN A 34 20.64 21.43 -8.56
CA ASN A 34 20.75 22.06 -7.23
C ASN A 34 19.52 22.90 -6.89
N ILE A 35 18.32 22.36 -7.06
CA ILE A 35 17.12 22.86 -6.39
C ILE A 35 16.40 21.67 -5.78
N THR A 36 16.82 21.32 -4.57
CA THR A 36 16.08 20.43 -3.67
C THR A 36 15.03 21.29 -2.96
N PRO A 37 13.71 21.08 -3.14
CA PRO A 37 12.77 21.62 -2.18
C PRO A 37 12.84 20.74 -0.93
N HIS A 38 13.22 21.35 0.19
CA HIS A 38 13.04 20.79 1.52
C HIS A 38 11.56 20.39 1.70
N ILE A 39 11.30 19.09 1.80
CA ILE A 39 10.03 18.56 2.29
C ILE A 39 10.37 17.72 3.51
N PHE A 40 9.74 18.06 4.64
CA PHE A 40 9.88 17.39 5.92
C PHE A 40 9.58 15.89 5.75
N ALA A 41 10.64 15.08 5.81
CA ALA A 41 10.54 13.66 6.06
C ALA A 41 10.27 13.47 7.56
N THR A 42 9.19 12.78 7.89
CA THR A 42 9.04 12.13 9.20
C THR A 42 10.26 11.25 9.38
N THR A 43 11.12 11.58 10.36
CA THR A 43 12.39 10.90 10.57
C THR A 43 12.08 9.52 11.16
N PHE A 44 12.15 8.49 10.32
CA PHE A 44 12.17 7.10 10.79
C PHE A 44 13.50 6.87 11.51
N THR A 45 13.51 6.88 12.84
CA THR A 45 14.66 6.43 13.62
C THR A 45 14.69 4.91 13.65
N THR A 46 15.53 4.30 12.81
CA THR A 46 15.87 2.87 12.89
C THR A 46 16.88 2.65 14.02
N LYS A 47 16.41 2.24 15.21
CA LYS A 47 17.24 1.47 16.14
C LYS A 47 17.04 -0.01 15.82
N GLN A 48 17.96 -0.58 15.06
CA GLN A 48 18.02 -2.03 14.83
C GLN A 48 19.06 -2.62 15.78
N GLN A 49 18.65 -2.98 17.00
CA GLN A 49 19.39 -3.95 17.81
C GLN A 49 18.70 -5.30 17.63
N ARG A 50 19.39 -6.19 16.91
CA ARG A 50 19.01 -7.57 16.71
C ARG A 50 19.60 -8.34 17.89
N GLU A 51 18.83 -8.54 18.95
CA GLU A 51 19.20 -9.46 20.03
C GLU A 51 19.00 -10.90 19.54
N GLN A 52 20.09 -11.67 19.60
CA GLN A 52 20.08 -13.11 19.44
C GLN A 52 19.46 -13.73 20.69
N HIS A 53 18.32 -14.40 20.53
CA HIS A 53 17.74 -15.22 21.58
C HIS A 53 18.48 -16.57 21.63
N ASN A 54 19.20 -16.80 22.72
CA ASN A 54 19.70 -18.12 23.12
C ASN A 54 18.59 -18.89 23.85
N ASP A 55 18.51 -20.18 23.55
CA ASP A 55 17.70 -21.17 24.25
C ASP A 55 18.12 -21.28 25.72
N VAL A 56 17.13 -21.30 26.62
CA VAL A 56 17.25 -21.81 27.98
C VAL A 56 15.98 -22.56 28.31
N ASP A 57 16.11 -23.88 28.45
CA ASP A 57 15.16 -24.75 29.14
C ASP A 57 15.00 -24.30 30.60
N VAL A 58 13.79 -24.45 31.17
CA VAL A 58 13.55 -25.00 32.53
C VAL A 58 12.07 -24.89 32.93
N VAL A 59 11.51 -26.08 33.20
CA VAL A 59 10.65 -26.50 34.33
C VAL A 59 9.31 -25.78 34.61
N SER A 60 8.31 -26.65 34.67
CA SER A 60 6.94 -26.55 35.18
C SER A 60 6.79 -25.98 36.60
N GLY A 61 5.78 -25.13 36.82
CA GLY A 61 5.13 -24.97 38.13
C GLY A 61 4.35 -23.67 38.36
N VAL A 62 3.01 -23.82 38.49
CA VAL A 62 2.12 -23.11 39.43
C VAL A 62 1.61 -21.67 39.14
N SER A 63 0.29 -21.61 38.90
CA SER A 63 -0.77 -20.73 39.44
C SER A 63 -0.86 -19.21 39.15
N ALA A 64 -1.99 -18.88 38.52
CA ALA A 64 -2.99 -17.82 38.76
C ALA A 64 -2.61 -16.35 39.08
N ASN A 65 -3.39 -15.49 38.41
CA ASN A 65 -3.72 -14.08 38.68
C ASN A 65 -2.67 -13.02 38.27
N ASN A 66 -2.96 -12.33 37.16
CA ASN A 66 -3.04 -10.87 37.17
C ASN A 66 -3.68 -10.32 35.88
N SER A 67 -4.87 -9.74 36.01
CA SER A 67 -5.44 -8.83 35.03
C SER A 67 -4.80 -7.45 35.23
N MET A 68 -3.74 -7.16 34.47
CA MET A 68 -3.23 -5.80 34.32
C MET A 68 -3.32 -5.43 32.85
N VAL A 69 -4.49 -4.87 32.49
CA VAL A 69 -4.67 -4.20 31.20
C VAL A 69 -3.89 -2.89 31.28
N ASN A 70 -2.64 -2.92 30.83
CA ASN A 70 -1.87 -1.72 30.56
C ASN A 70 -2.52 -0.99 29.38
N SER A 71 -3.35 0.01 29.67
CA SER A 71 -3.82 0.96 28.67
C SER A 71 -2.62 1.81 28.23
N VAL A 72 -1.95 1.39 27.15
CA VAL A 72 -0.95 2.20 26.48
C VAL A 72 -1.65 3.47 25.98
N GLU A 73 -1.34 4.59 26.62
CA GLU A 73 -1.84 5.91 26.24
C GLU A 73 -1.24 6.28 24.88
N THR A 74 -1.97 5.95 23.82
CA THR A 74 -1.57 6.28 22.45
C THR A 74 -1.84 7.77 22.22
N LYS A 75 -0.77 8.57 22.07
CA LYS A 75 -0.90 9.97 21.67
C LYS A 75 -1.70 10.05 20.36
N PRO A 76 -2.73 10.91 20.25
CA PRO A 76 -3.55 10.99 19.04
C PRO A 76 -2.70 11.48 17.86
N PHE A 77 -2.57 10.61 16.84
CA PHE A 77 -1.78 10.82 15.62
C PHE A 77 -2.19 12.05 14.79
N ALA A 78 -3.32 12.69 15.10
CA ALA A 78 -3.70 13.98 14.52
C ALA A 78 -2.63 15.09 14.70
N ALA A 79 -1.62 14.89 15.55
CA ALA A 79 -0.48 15.78 15.73
C ALA A 79 0.57 15.74 14.59
N ASN A 80 0.55 14.75 13.69
CA ASN A 80 1.63 14.56 12.70
C ASN A 80 1.23 14.83 11.24
N LEU A 81 -0.01 15.25 10.97
CA LEU A 81 -0.36 15.72 9.63
C LEU A 81 0.31 17.08 9.40
N PRO A 82 0.95 17.31 8.24
CA PRO A 82 1.54 18.60 7.94
C PRO A 82 0.46 19.68 7.99
N THR A 83 0.73 20.77 8.71
CA THR A 83 -0.14 21.96 8.77
C THR A 83 -0.18 22.70 7.43
N VAL A 84 0.71 22.33 6.49
CA VAL A 84 0.85 22.95 5.18
C VAL A 84 -0.20 22.35 4.25
N VAL A 85 -1.15 23.19 3.81
CA VAL A 85 -2.08 22.87 2.72
C VAL A 85 -1.27 22.55 1.47
N PHE A 86 -1.59 21.45 0.79
CA PHE A 86 -0.99 21.21 -0.51
C PHE A 86 -1.51 22.25 -1.49
N ASP A 87 -0.62 23.06 -2.04
CA ASP A 87 -0.91 23.80 -3.27
C ASP A 87 -1.03 22.77 -4.40
N LEU A 88 -2.27 22.29 -4.62
CA LEU A 88 -2.54 21.17 -5.50
C LEU A 88 -2.32 21.53 -6.97
N GLU A 89 -2.83 22.68 -7.38
CA GLU A 89 -2.84 23.11 -8.79
C GLU A 89 -1.45 23.42 -9.33
N SER A 90 -0.58 24.04 -8.52
CA SER A 90 0.77 24.39 -8.99
C SER A 90 1.72 23.19 -9.03
N ARG A 91 1.48 22.18 -8.18
CA ARG A 91 2.43 21.08 -7.92
C ARG A 91 2.06 19.76 -8.60
N PHE A 92 0.78 19.50 -8.86
CA PHE A 92 0.31 18.22 -9.36
C PHE A 92 -0.63 18.38 -10.55
N ASP A 93 -0.55 17.45 -11.50
CA ASP A 93 -1.52 17.30 -12.60
C ASP A 93 -2.46 16.12 -12.35
N ARG A 94 -2.10 15.23 -11.42
CA ARG A 94 -2.75 13.95 -11.22
C ARG A 94 -2.79 13.54 -9.75
N ILE A 95 -3.89 12.91 -9.36
CA ILE A 95 -4.00 12.10 -8.15
C ILE A 95 -3.89 10.62 -8.55
N PHE A 96 -2.98 9.90 -7.90
CA PHE A 96 -2.89 8.44 -8.02
C PHE A 96 -3.31 7.80 -6.71
N LEU A 97 -4.44 7.09 -6.74
CA LEU A 97 -4.93 6.34 -5.59
C LEU A 97 -4.59 4.86 -5.72
N TYR A 98 -3.65 4.38 -4.89
CA TYR A 98 -3.40 2.96 -4.73
C TYR A 98 -4.36 2.37 -3.69
N ARG A 99 -5.32 1.57 -4.15
CA ARG A 99 -6.49 1.12 -3.36
C ARG A 99 -6.26 -0.26 -2.76
N VAL A 100 -5.74 -0.34 -1.54
CA VAL A 100 -5.72 -1.60 -0.78
C VAL A 100 -7.14 -2.14 -0.59
N ARG A 101 -7.38 -3.42 -0.92
CA ARG A 101 -8.73 -3.99 -0.76
C ARG A 101 -9.16 -3.95 0.70
N LYS A 102 -10.44 -3.64 0.87
CA LYS A 102 -11.12 -3.62 2.18
C LYS A 102 -10.56 -2.60 3.16
N ALA A 103 -9.69 -1.70 2.72
CA ALA A 103 -9.24 -0.56 3.50
C ALA A 103 -10.07 0.70 3.17
N GLY A 104 -11.39 0.61 2.97
CA GLY A 104 -12.23 1.79 2.69
C GLY A 104 -12.05 2.46 1.32
N GLY A 105 -11.25 1.89 0.41
CA GLY A 105 -10.83 2.57 -0.83
C GLY A 105 -11.94 3.04 -1.77
N THR A 106 -13.14 2.45 -1.74
CA THR A 106 -14.28 2.91 -2.56
C THR A 106 -14.82 4.26 -2.08
N THR A 107 -14.91 4.45 -0.76
CA THR A 107 -15.36 5.71 -0.16
C THR A 107 -14.37 6.82 -0.49
N LEU A 108 -13.07 6.54 -0.30
CA LEU A 108 -12.02 7.51 -0.60
C LEU A 108 -11.96 7.84 -2.10
N GLN A 109 -12.07 6.87 -2.99
CA GLN A 109 -12.08 7.12 -4.45
C GLN A 109 -13.21 8.06 -4.86
N ARG A 110 -14.42 7.85 -4.34
CA ARG A 110 -15.57 8.73 -4.65
C ARG A 110 -15.35 10.16 -4.19
N TRP A 111 -14.71 10.32 -3.04
CA TRP A 111 -14.36 11.64 -2.51
C TRP A 111 -13.25 12.29 -3.35
N LEU A 112 -12.14 11.58 -3.58
CA LEU A 112 -11.03 12.07 -4.39
C LEU A 112 -11.43 12.40 -5.83
N LYS A 113 -12.44 11.72 -6.39
CA LYS A 113 -12.98 12.09 -7.70
C LYS A 113 -13.56 13.51 -7.71
N LYS A 114 -14.28 13.89 -6.66
CA LYS A 114 -14.80 15.26 -6.54
C LYS A 114 -13.69 16.26 -6.30
N VAL A 115 -12.69 15.88 -5.50
CA VAL A 115 -11.49 16.71 -5.27
C VAL A 115 -10.73 16.94 -6.58
N SER A 116 -10.54 15.90 -7.39
CA SER A 116 -9.85 16.02 -8.67
C SER A 116 -10.64 16.87 -9.67
N GLU A 117 -11.97 16.74 -9.70
CA GLU A 117 -12.85 17.58 -10.52
C GLU A 117 -12.76 19.06 -10.12
N LYS A 118 -12.72 19.36 -8.81
CA LYS A 118 -12.58 20.74 -8.29
C LYS A 118 -11.27 21.41 -8.74
N HIS A 119 -10.18 20.66 -8.70
CA HIS A 119 -8.82 21.16 -8.97
C HIS A 119 -8.32 20.85 -10.40
N ASN A 120 -9.21 20.40 -11.30
CA ASN A 120 -8.88 19.99 -12.67
C ASN A 120 -7.69 19.00 -12.78
N LEU A 121 -7.65 18.01 -11.89
CA LEU A 121 -6.62 16.97 -11.84
C LEU A 121 -7.12 15.68 -12.50
N GLU A 122 -6.21 14.92 -13.11
CA GLU A 122 -6.50 13.54 -13.49
C GLU A 122 -6.64 12.66 -12.23
N LEU A 123 -7.65 11.80 -12.15
CA LEU A 123 -7.71 10.75 -11.13
C LEU A 123 -7.42 9.38 -11.75
N SER A 124 -6.31 8.79 -11.34
CA SER A 124 -5.94 7.41 -11.68
C SER A 124 -6.04 6.51 -10.45
N THR A 125 -6.44 5.25 -10.64
CA THR A 125 -6.59 4.29 -9.54
C THR A 125 -6.05 2.93 -9.89
N LYS A 126 -5.42 2.25 -8.92
CA LYS A 126 -4.95 0.87 -9.07
C LYS A 126 -5.41 0.04 -7.88
N GLU A 127 -6.05 -1.10 -8.15
CA GLU A 127 -6.52 -2.09 -7.17
C GLU A 127 -6.18 -3.50 -7.68
N GLY A 128 -5.79 -4.40 -6.80
CA GLY A 128 -5.74 -5.84 -7.06
C GLY A 128 -4.40 -6.37 -7.57
N PHE A 129 -3.39 -5.50 -7.67
CA PHE A 129 -2.06 -5.81 -8.19
C PHE A 129 -1.00 -5.22 -7.28
N ALA A 130 0.13 -5.91 -7.15
CA ALA A 130 1.29 -5.37 -6.45
C ALA A 130 1.77 -4.08 -7.11
N LEU A 131 2.24 -3.16 -6.27
CA LEU A 131 2.81 -1.89 -6.67
C LEU A 131 4.17 -2.12 -7.33
N THR A 132 4.40 -1.54 -8.50
CA THR A 132 5.71 -1.54 -9.17
C THR A 132 6.44 -0.23 -8.89
N PRO A 133 7.78 -0.20 -9.02
CA PRO A 133 8.51 1.05 -8.99
C PRO A 133 8.02 2.07 -10.03
N ASP A 134 7.58 1.61 -11.20
CA ASP A 134 7.07 2.46 -12.29
C ASP A 134 5.80 3.22 -11.91
N ASP A 135 4.94 2.63 -11.07
CA ASP A 135 3.71 3.30 -10.61
C ASP A 135 4.01 4.58 -9.81
N LEU A 136 5.23 4.75 -9.29
CA LEU A 136 5.63 5.79 -8.34
C LEU A 136 6.74 6.71 -8.87
N LYS A 137 6.87 6.86 -10.19
CA LYS A 137 7.96 7.66 -10.80
C LYS A 137 7.60 9.11 -11.10
N ASP A 138 6.32 9.43 -11.21
CA ASP A 138 5.86 10.74 -11.67
C ASP A 138 5.91 11.79 -10.55
N ASN A 139 6.65 12.86 -10.79
CA ASN A 139 6.86 13.97 -9.86
C ASN A 139 5.70 14.97 -9.82
N ARG A 140 4.79 14.96 -10.80
CA ARG A 140 3.57 15.77 -10.85
C ARG A 140 2.33 14.97 -10.44
N THR A 141 2.52 13.87 -9.70
CA THR A 141 1.43 13.03 -9.19
C THR A 141 1.35 13.04 -7.67
N LEU A 142 0.18 13.38 -7.14
CA LEU A 142 -0.17 13.21 -5.73
C LEU A 142 -0.51 11.73 -5.45
N PHE A 143 0.48 10.98 -4.99
CA PHE A 143 0.32 9.60 -4.53
C PHE A 143 -0.42 9.51 -3.19
N ILE A 144 -1.58 8.85 -3.19
CA ILE A 144 -2.41 8.60 -2.01
C ILE A 144 -2.65 7.10 -1.86
N THR A 145 -2.59 6.60 -0.62
CA THR A 145 -3.08 5.27 -0.29
C THR A 145 -3.81 5.26 1.04
N MET A 146 -4.41 4.13 1.38
CA MET A 146 -5.11 3.92 2.63
C MET A 146 -4.83 2.52 3.17
N LEU A 147 -4.49 2.48 4.45
CA LEU A 147 -4.27 1.27 5.23
C LEU A 147 -5.46 1.06 6.17
N ARG A 148 -5.58 -0.16 6.68
CA ARG A 148 -6.59 -0.58 7.66
C ARG A 148 -5.97 -1.53 8.66
N ASP A 149 -6.55 -1.62 9.86
CA ASP A 149 -6.24 -2.70 10.78
C ASP A 149 -6.30 -4.05 10.04
N PRO A 150 -5.24 -4.90 10.13
CA PRO A 150 -5.15 -6.09 9.31
C PRO A 150 -6.23 -7.14 9.64
N ILE A 151 -6.68 -7.19 10.89
CA ILE A 151 -7.72 -8.12 11.35
C ILE A 151 -9.06 -7.66 10.80
N ASP A 152 -9.42 -6.40 11.00
CA ASP A 152 -10.65 -5.82 10.48
C ASP A 152 -10.72 -5.89 8.94
N ARG A 153 -9.58 -5.74 8.29
CA ARG A 153 -9.43 -5.88 6.84
C ARG A 153 -9.69 -7.33 6.39
N ALA A 154 -9.09 -8.32 7.06
CA ALA A 154 -9.27 -9.74 6.75
C ALA A 154 -10.73 -10.18 6.96
N VAL A 155 -11.33 -9.76 8.07
CA VAL A 155 -12.75 -9.95 8.37
C VAL A 155 -13.63 -9.31 7.30
N SER A 156 -13.35 -8.06 6.93
CA SER A 156 -14.07 -7.38 5.85
C SER A 156 -13.90 -8.05 4.49
N SER A 157 -12.77 -8.73 4.24
CA SER A 157 -12.53 -9.53 3.04
C SER A 157 -13.40 -10.79 3.05
N HIS A 158 -13.44 -11.54 4.15
CA HIS A 158 -14.36 -12.68 4.32
C HIS A 158 -15.81 -12.29 4.02
N TRP A 159 -16.31 -11.23 4.64
CA TRP A 159 -17.70 -10.79 4.46
C TRP A 159 -18.06 -10.39 3.02
N PHE A 160 -17.05 -10.06 2.21
CA PHE A 160 -17.27 -9.63 0.84
C PHE A 160 -17.07 -10.75 -0.18
N GLU A 161 -15.98 -11.51 -0.08
CA GLU A 161 -15.62 -12.54 -1.07
C GLU A 161 -15.47 -13.94 -0.49
N GLY A 162 -15.34 -14.07 0.83
CA GLY A 162 -15.19 -15.35 1.50
C GLY A 162 -16.49 -16.00 1.94
N ARG A 163 -17.52 -15.20 2.19
CA ARG A 163 -18.78 -15.69 2.75
C ARG A 163 -19.54 -16.57 1.77
N TRP A 164 -19.44 -16.33 0.47
CA TRP A 164 -20.05 -17.17 -0.55
C TRP A 164 -19.03 -17.49 -1.63
N GLN A 165 -19.11 -18.68 -2.21
CA GLN A 165 -18.26 -19.03 -3.34
C GLN A 165 -18.49 -18.04 -4.49
N ARG A 166 -17.41 -17.64 -5.18
CA ARG A 166 -17.47 -16.60 -6.22
C ARG A 166 -18.46 -16.93 -7.35
N LYS A 167 -18.65 -18.22 -7.64
CA LYS A 167 -19.58 -18.74 -8.64
C LYS A 167 -21.04 -18.81 -8.17
N THR A 168 -21.31 -18.59 -6.88
CA THR A 168 -22.68 -18.63 -6.35
C THR A 168 -23.45 -17.38 -6.84
N PRO A 169 -24.56 -17.57 -7.59
CA PRO A 169 -25.43 -16.47 -8.02
C PRO A 169 -25.93 -15.65 -6.84
N ARG A 170 -26.20 -14.35 -7.04
CA ARG A 170 -26.49 -13.42 -5.94
C ARG A 170 -27.76 -13.81 -5.18
N GLU A 171 -28.78 -14.26 -5.92
CA GLU A 171 -30.05 -14.79 -5.44
C GLU A 171 -29.88 -16.06 -4.57
N ASN A 172 -28.77 -16.78 -4.74
CA ASN A 172 -28.47 -18.01 -4.00
C ASN A 172 -27.60 -17.78 -2.77
N ARG A 173 -27.27 -16.52 -2.43
CA ARG A 173 -26.42 -16.16 -1.29
C ARG A 173 -27.24 -16.10 0.00
N THR A 174 -27.50 -17.27 0.60
CA THR A 174 -28.15 -17.40 1.90
C THR A 174 -27.13 -17.52 3.03
N ASN A 175 -27.53 -17.21 4.28
CA ASN A 175 -26.66 -17.42 5.45
C ASN A 175 -26.35 -18.90 5.68
N SER A 176 -27.25 -19.82 5.33
CA SER A 176 -27.02 -21.28 5.44
C SER A 176 -25.97 -21.82 4.46
N LYS A 177 -25.77 -21.14 3.33
CA LYS A 177 -24.73 -21.45 2.33
C LYS A 177 -23.46 -20.61 2.55
N ALA A 178 -23.40 -19.87 3.66
CA ALA A 178 -22.24 -19.06 3.96
C ALA A 178 -21.09 -19.95 4.44
N GLN A 179 -19.90 -19.75 3.90
CA GLN A 179 -18.69 -20.35 4.46
C GLN A 179 -18.40 -19.69 5.81
N ASN A 180 -18.17 -20.49 6.85
CA ASN A 180 -17.74 -19.94 8.14
C ASN A 180 -16.39 -19.22 8.00
N PHE A 181 -16.10 -18.34 8.96
CA PHE A 181 -14.89 -17.53 8.93
C PHE A 181 -13.62 -18.41 9.00
N SER A 182 -13.58 -19.39 9.91
CA SER A 182 -12.42 -20.24 10.17
C SER A 182 -12.00 -21.03 8.93
N SER A 183 -12.93 -21.73 8.26
CA SER A 183 -12.61 -22.51 7.06
C SER A 183 -12.19 -21.61 5.90
N TRP A 184 -12.77 -20.43 5.76
CA TRP A 184 -12.31 -19.47 4.75
C TRP A 184 -10.88 -19.00 5.06
N MET A 185 -10.61 -18.62 6.30
CA MET A 185 -9.29 -18.18 6.73
C MET A 185 -8.24 -19.25 6.43
N TRP A 186 -8.44 -20.49 6.88
CA TRP A 186 -7.48 -21.57 6.67
C TRP A 186 -7.23 -21.88 5.19
N TYR A 187 -8.29 -21.88 4.37
CA TYR A 187 -8.16 -22.09 2.93
C TYR A 187 -7.34 -20.97 2.26
N ASN A 188 -7.57 -19.71 2.63
CA ASN A 188 -6.92 -18.56 2.00
C ASN A 188 -5.58 -18.18 2.65
N ALA A 189 -5.31 -18.61 3.87
CA ALA A 189 -4.06 -18.34 4.58
C ALA A 189 -2.86 -19.03 3.93
N ASN A 190 -3.12 -20.16 3.26
CA ASN A 190 -2.13 -20.99 2.59
C ASN A 190 -2.37 -21.01 1.06
N PRO A 191 -2.16 -19.88 0.36
CA PRO A 191 -2.40 -19.84 -1.07
C PRO A 191 -1.41 -20.77 -1.76
N LYS A 192 -1.90 -21.91 -2.26
CA LYS A 192 -1.14 -22.79 -3.16
C LYS A 192 -0.96 -22.08 -4.50
N GLY A 193 0.04 -21.20 -4.58
CA GLY A 193 0.59 -20.68 -5.83
C GLY A 193 -0.28 -19.70 -6.62
N ASP A 194 -1.28 -19.04 -6.03
CA ASP A 194 -2.12 -18.12 -6.80
C ASP A 194 -1.45 -16.75 -7.00
N LYS A 195 -1.40 -16.30 -8.27
CA LYS A 195 -0.74 -15.06 -8.74
C LYS A 195 -1.55 -13.79 -8.41
N PHE A 196 -2.79 -13.96 -7.95
CA PHE A 196 -3.77 -12.90 -7.77
C PHE A 196 -3.89 -12.53 -6.28
N VAL A 197 -3.43 -11.33 -5.89
CA VAL A 197 -3.37 -10.87 -4.48
C VAL A 197 -4.75 -10.42 -3.94
N TRP A 198 -5.81 -11.10 -4.38
CA TRP A 198 -7.19 -10.77 -4.02
C TRP A 198 -7.62 -11.41 -2.71
N GLN A 199 -6.99 -12.52 -2.34
CA GLN A 199 -7.23 -13.20 -1.07
C GLN A 199 -6.46 -12.46 0.03
N CYS A 200 -7.23 -11.72 0.84
CA CYS A 200 -6.70 -10.76 1.78
C CYS A 200 -6.73 -11.31 3.23
N SER A 201 -6.45 -12.59 3.40
CA SER A 201 -6.45 -13.32 4.69
C SER A 201 -5.12 -13.16 5.49
N SER A 202 -3.98 -13.02 4.81
CA SER A 202 -2.65 -12.96 5.43
C SER A 202 -1.75 -11.93 4.77
N ASN A 203 -1.12 -11.07 5.57
CA ASN A 203 -0.15 -10.03 5.19
C ASN A 203 -0.50 -9.32 3.85
N CYS A 204 -1.77 -8.97 3.63
CA CYS A 204 -2.23 -8.47 2.33
C CYS A 204 -1.60 -7.11 2.02
N GLN A 205 -1.49 -6.22 3.00
CA GLN A 205 -0.91 -4.89 2.78
C GLN A 205 0.58 -5.02 2.40
N CYS A 206 1.35 -5.82 3.14
CA CYS A 206 2.72 -6.15 2.78
C CYS A 206 2.83 -6.89 1.45
N LYS A 207 1.88 -7.74 1.04
CA LYS A 207 1.90 -8.32 -0.31
C LYS A 207 1.71 -7.26 -1.39
N TRP A 208 0.83 -6.30 -1.17
CA TRP A 208 0.51 -5.27 -2.15
C TRP A 208 1.66 -4.28 -2.33
N PHE A 209 2.24 -3.83 -1.22
CA PHE A 209 3.35 -2.90 -1.24
C PHE A 209 4.69 -3.60 -1.38
N GLY A 210 4.89 -4.80 -0.86
CA GLY A 210 6.21 -5.46 -0.71
C GLY A 210 6.51 -6.55 -1.72
N THR A 211 5.57 -6.98 -2.57
CA THR A 211 5.86 -8.01 -3.58
C THR A 211 6.79 -7.47 -4.64
N ASN A 212 7.87 -8.21 -4.90
CA ASN A 212 8.74 -7.96 -6.04
C ASN A 212 8.15 -8.63 -7.28
N ILE A 213 8.03 -7.84 -8.33
CA ILE A 213 7.58 -8.31 -9.63
C ILE A 213 8.83 -8.57 -10.45
N THR A 214 9.13 -9.84 -10.68
CA THR A 214 10.19 -10.24 -11.61
C THR A 214 9.57 -10.59 -12.96
N TYR A 215 10.34 -10.41 -14.01
CA TYR A 215 9.93 -10.78 -15.36
C TYR A 215 10.54 -12.13 -15.71
N ASN A 216 9.73 -13.08 -16.15
CA ASN A 216 10.23 -14.32 -16.72
C ASN A 216 10.63 -14.03 -18.18
N PRO A 217 11.92 -14.11 -18.52
CA PRO A 217 12.38 -13.78 -19.87
C PRO A 217 11.92 -14.78 -20.94
N ILE A 218 11.55 -16.01 -20.54
CA ILE A 218 11.20 -17.09 -21.48
C ILE A 218 9.80 -16.89 -22.05
N ASP A 219 8.81 -16.62 -21.19
CA ASP A 219 7.40 -16.53 -21.58
C ASP A 219 6.85 -15.10 -21.49
N GLN A 220 7.71 -14.12 -21.18
CA GLN A 220 7.34 -12.72 -21.01
C GLN A 220 6.28 -12.48 -19.91
N THR A 221 6.12 -13.43 -18.99
CA THR A 221 5.14 -13.31 -17.91
C THR A 221 5.74 -12.63 -16.68
N ARG A 222 4.89 -11.91 -15.94
CA ARG A 222 5.25 -11.33 -14.65
C ARG A 222 5.12 -12.41 -13.58
N MET A 223 6.21 -12.65 -12.86
CA MET A 223 6.25 -13.49 -11.66
C MET A 223 6.16 -12.61 -10.42
N PHE A 224 5.22 -12.93 -9.55
CA PHE A 224 5.05 -12.27 -8.27
C PHE A 224 5.76 -13.11 -7.21
N LYS A 225 6.91 -12.65 -6.74
CA LYS A 225 7.62 -13.30 -5.64
C LYS A 225 7.39 -12.50 -4.36
N PHE A 226 6.53 -13.03 -3.50
CA PHE A 226 6.39 -12.53 -2.14
C PHE A 226 7.41 -13.23 -1.26
N ASP A 227 8.44 -12.48 -0.88
CA ASP A 227 9.47 -12.94 0.03
C ASP A 227 9.20 -12.35 1.41
N VAL A 228 8.85 -13.21 2.37
CA VAL A 228 8.46 -12.82 3.73
C VAL A 228 9.57 -12.03 4.42
N ASP A 229 10.84 -12.33 4.10
CA ASP A 229 12.00 -11.74 4.77
C ASP A 229 12.27 -10.31 4.31
N THR A 230 11.91 -9.98 3.08
CA THR A 230 12.14 -8.66 2.47
C THR A 230 10.86 -7.86 2.22
N ALA A 231 9.69 -8.47 2.40
CA ALA A 231 8.39 -7.86 2.09
C ALA A 231 8.09 -6.63 2.95
N LEU A 232 8.42 -6.67 4.25
CA LEU A 232 8.16 -5.54 5.14
C LEU A 232 9.01 -4.32 4.74
N ASP A 233 10.31 -4.51 4.58
CA ASP A 233 11.24 -3.44 4.19
C ASP A 233 10.85 -2.85 2.83
N THR A 234 10.56 -3.71 1.85
CA THR A 234 10.11 -3.29 0.52
C THR A 234 8.80 -2.50 0.60
N ALA A 235 7.86 -2.95 1.43
CA ALA A 235 6.59 -2.25 1.63
C ALA A 235 6.78 -0.88 2.26
N VAL A 236 7.64 -0.76 3.28
CA VAL A 236 7.99 0.50 3.93
C VAL A 236 8.65 1.46 2.95
N GLU A 237 9.65 1.01 2.20
CA GLU A 237 10.36 1.83 1.22
C GLU A 237 9.44 2.37 0.12
N ARG A 238 8.43 1.59 -0.29
CA ARG A 238 7.42 2.06 -1.25
C ARG A 238 6.38 2.97 -0.60
N LEU A 239 5.97 2.71 0.65
CA LEU A 239 5.06 3.61 1.38
C LEU A 239 5.66 5.00 1.59
N LYS A 240 6.97 5.11 1.84
CA LYS A 240 7.68 6.40 1.95
C LYS A 240 7.55 7.29 0.71
N LYS A 241 7.17 6.74 -0.44
CA LYS A 241 6.96 7.50 -1.69
C LYS A 241 5.54 8.06 -1.82
N PHE A 242 4.62 7.69 -0.94
CA PHE A 242 3.28 8.26 -0.91
C PHE A 242 3.31 9.61 -0.21
N HIS A 243 2.65 10.60 -0.81
CA HIS A 243 2.48 11.90 -0.18
C HIS A 243 1.50 11.83 0.99
N LEU A 244 0.54 10.91 0.91
CA LEU A 244 -0.50 10.72 1.91
C LEU A 244 -0.83 9.25 2.11
N ILE A 245 -0.67 8.77 3.34
CA ILE A 245 -1.06 7.44 3.79
C ILE A 245 -2.17 7.62 4.81
N LEU A 246 -3.38 7.19 4.47
CA LEU A 246 -4.55 7.36 5.32
C LEU A 246 -4.82 6.11 6.15
N ARG A 247 -5.37 6.28 7.35
CA ARG A 247 -5.86 5.18 8.18
C ARG A 247 -7.38 5.10 8.11
N THR A 248 -7.91 3.95 7.72
CA THR A 248 -9.36 3.75 7.54
C THR A 248 -10.15 4.07 8.81
N GLU A 249 -9.66 3.64 9.98
CA GLU A 249 -10.36 3.81 11.26
C GLU A 249 -10.56 5.29 11.62
N GLN A 250 -9.64 6.16 11.17
CA GLN A 250 -9.69 7.59 11.46
C GLN A 250 -10.69 8.37 10.58
N LEU A 251 -11.24 7.77 9.52
CA LEU A 251 -12.27 8.43 8.69
C LEU A 251 -13.60 8.65 9.42
N SER A 252 -13.77 8.06 10.60
CA SER A 252 -14.91 8.33 11.49
C SER A 252 -14.71 9.57 12.36
N ASP A 253 -13.46 9.99 12.60
CA ASP A 253 -13.11 11.16 13.40
C ASP A 253 -13.28 12.44 12.56
N GLN A 254 -14.21 13.30 12.97
CA GLN A 254 -14.50 14.56 12.28
C GLN A 254 -13.30 15.52 12.29
N LYS A 255 -12.46 15.49 13.33
CA LYS A 255 -11.25 16.32 13.36
C LYS A 255 -10.26 15.84 12.31
N TYR A 256 -10.03 14.53 12.22
CA TYR A 256 -9.18 13.94 11.19
C TYR A 256 -9.68 14.27 9.78
N VAL A 257 -10.98 14.07 9.54
CA VAL A 257 -11.63 14.42 8.26
C VAL A 257 -11.49 15.90 7.93
N SER A 258 -11.68 16.79 8.92
CA SER A 258 -11.52 18.23 8.71
C SER A 258 -10.10 18.63 8.32
N VAL A 259 -9.08 18.02 8.95
CA VAL A 259 -7.68 18.28 8.58
C VAL A 259 -7.40 17.76 7.18
N LEU A 260 -7.87 16.56 6.84
CA LEU A 260 -7.73 16.00 5.50
C LEU A 260 -8.42 16.85 4.42
N SER A 261 -9.64 17.32 4.69
CA SER A 261 -10.35 18.25 3.81
C SER A 261 -9.63 19.59 3.70
N HIS A 262 -8.98 20.09 4.74
CA HIS A 262 -8.19 21.31 4.64
C HIS A 262 -6.92 21.10 3.79
N LEU A 263 -6.24 19.97 3.99
CA LEU A 263 -4.99 19.62 3.33
C LEU A 263 -5.13 19.53 1.80
N LEU A 264 -6.28 19.06 1.30
CA LEU A 264 -6.58 18.93 -0.13
C LEU A 264 -7.51 20.04 -0.67
N ASP A 265 -7.63 21.15 0.06
CA ASP A 265 -8.57 22.25 -0.24
C ASP A 265 -9.96 21.76 -0.69
N ALA A 266 -10.59 20.97 0.17
CA ALA A 266 -11.83 20.23 -0.08
C ALA A 266 -12.80 20.33 1.11
N LYS A 267 -12.83 21.48 1.79
CA LYS A 267 -13.72 21.74 2.95
C LYS A 267 -15.20 21.66 2.61
N ASP A 268 -15.53 22.01 1.37
CA ASP A 268 -16.88 21.97 0.78
C ASP A 268 -17.26 20.57 0.25
N ILE A 269 -16.31 19.65 0.16
CA ILE A 269 -16.53 18.29 -0.35
C ILE A 269 -16.61 17.31 0.82
N ARG A 270 -17.83 16.91 1.17
CA ARG A 270 -18.05 15.91 2.22
C ARG A 270 -17.44 14.56 1.85
N ILE A 271 -16.54 14.05 2.70
CA ILE A 271 -16.13 12.64 2.63
C ILE A 271 -17.31 11.77 3.08
N GLY A 272 -17.65 10.76 2.27
CA GLY A 272 -18.65 9.79 2.69
C GLY A 272 -18.17 9.15 3.99
N THR A 273 -19.07 8.95 4.95
CA THR A 273 -18.77 8.04 6.05
C THR A 273 -18.54 6.68 5.43
N ALA A 274 -17.37 6.08 5.64
CA ALA A 274 -17.26 4.64 5.40
C ALA A 274 -18.41 4.02 6.18
N ASN A 275 -19.30 3.29 5.50
CA ASN A 275 -20.43 2.62 6.15
C ASN A 275 -19.89 2.05 7.44
N GLN A 276 -20.42 2.52 8.59
CA GLN A 276 -19.99 2.11 9.92
C GLN A 276 -19.73 0.63 9.79
N HIS A 277 -18.45 0.27 10.01
CA HIS A 277 -17.95 -1.07 9.73
C HIS A 277 -19.04 -2.04 10.12
N ARG A 278 -19.42 -2.98 9.24
CA ARG A 278 -20.24 -4.12 9.67
C ARG A 278 -19.51 -4.57 10.93
N THR A 279 -20.04 -4.22 12.09
CA THR A 279 -19.37 -4.46 13.34
C THR A 279 -19.51 -5.94 13.41
N VAL A 280 -18.41 -6.63 13.12
CA VAL A 280 -18.41 -8.08 13.05
C VAL A 280 -18.41 -8.49 14.51
N HIS A 281 -19.62 -8.43 15.07
CA HIS A 281 -20.00 -9.01 16.33
C HIS A 281 -20.27 -10.52 16.16
N ASP A 282 -19.93 -11.10 15.01
CA ASP A 282 -19.68 -12.54 14.99
C ASP A 282 -18.47 -12.76 15.90
N VAL A 283 -18.70 -13.51 16.98
CA VAL A 283 -17.66 -13.93 17.91
C VAL A 283 -16.66 -14.76 17.11
N ILE A 284 -15.58 -14.13 16.66
CA ILE A 284 -14.44 -14.84 16.09
C ILE A 284 -13.89 -15.69 17.24
N PRO A 285 -13.80 -17.02 17.09
CA PRO A 285 -13.18 -17.85 18.11
C PRO A 285 -11.80 -17.31 18.47
N GLN A 286 -11.47 -17.26 19.76
CA GLN A 286 -10.19 -16.70 20.22
C GLN A 286 -8.98 -17.35 19.51
N THR A 287 -9.07 -18.65 19.24
CA THR A 287 -8.06 -19.41 18.47
C THR A 287 -7.88 -18.91 17.04
N ASP A 288 -8.96 -18.51 16.37
CA ASP A 288 -8.91 -17.95 15.03
C ASP A 288 -8.36 -16.52 15.05
N LEU A 289 -8.72 -15.73 16.07
CA LEU A 289 -8.17 -14.39 16.25
C LEU A 289 -6.64 -14.45 16.42
N GLU A 290 -6.13 -15.30 17.30
CA GLU A 290 -4.69 -15.51 17.49
C GLU A 290 -4.00 -15.94 16.19
N THR A 291 -4.66 -16.83 15.43
CA THR A 291 -4.16 -17.28 14.13
C THR A 291 -4.10 -16.12 13.13
N LEU A 292 -5.15 -15.30 13.01
CA LEU A 292 -5.15 -14.11 12.15
C LEU A 292 -4.05 -13.13 12.53
N GLN A 293 -3.82 -12.94 13.82
CA GLN A 293 -2.77 -12.05 14.31
C GLN A 293 -1.38 -12.53 13.89
N LYS A 294 -1.12 -13.84 13.98
CA LYS A 294 0.13 -14.46 13.50
C LYS A 294 0.27 -14.33 11.98
N LEU A 295 -0.79 -14.64 11.24
CA LEU A 295 -0.83 -14.56 9.77
C LEU A 295 -0.68 -13.14 9.21
N ASN A 296 -1.02 -12.13 10.00
CA ASN A 296 -0.95 -10.72 9.63
C ASN A 296 0.13 -9.94 10.41
N ARG A 297 1.15 -10.64 10.94
CA ARG A 297 2.23 -10.00 11.72
C ARG A 297 2.96 -8.89 10.95
N LEU A 298 3.19 -9.07 9.65
CA LEU A 298 3.88 -8.05 8.84
C LEU A 298 2.97 -6.86 8.57
N ASP A 299 1.68 -7.09 8.27
CA ASP A 299 0.73 -5.99 8.09
C ASP A 299 0.56 -5.17 9.38
N LYS A 300 0.60 -5.82 10.55
CA LYS A 300 0.56 -5.13 11.85
C LYS A 300 1.78 -4.25 12.04
N GLU A 301 2.96 -4.79 11.75
CA GLU A 301 4.21 -4.04 11.86
C GLU A 301 4.29 -2.90 10.83
N LEU A 302 3.83 -3.12 9.60
CA LEU A 302 3.72 -2.08 8.58
C LEU A 302 2.80 -0.95 9.04
N LEU A 303 1.65 -1.28 9.64
CA LEU A 303 0.72 -0.28 10.19
C LEU A 303 1.33 0.48 11.36
N ARG A 304 2.08 -0.22 12.24
CA ARG A 304 2.82 0.40 13.33
C ARG A 304 3.83 1.40 12.79
N LEU A 305 4.70 0.99 11.87
CA LEU A 305 5.71 1.86 11.24
C LEU A 305 5.09 3.03 10.47
N ALA A 306 3.93 2.85 9.83
CA ALA A 306 3.28 3.93 9.08
C ALA A 306 2.69 5.02 9.98
N PHE A 307 2.35 4.71 11.24
CA PHE A 307 1.57 5.60 12.11
C PHE A 307 2.12 5.79 13.54
N GLY A 308 3.31 5.27 13.87
CA GLY A 308 3.97 5.37 15.18
C GLY A 308 5.37 4.77 15.18
#